data_AF-A0A8X8BPN7-F1
#
_entry.id   AF-A0A8X8BPN7-F1
#
_cell.length_a   1.000
_cell.length_b   1.000
_cell.length_c   1.000
_cell.angle_alpha   90.00
_cell.angle_beta   90.00
_cell.angle_gamma   90.00
#
_symmetry.space_group_name_H-M   'P 1'
#
loop_
_entity.id
_entity.type
_entity.pdbx_description
1 polymer ?
#
loop_
_entity_poly.entity_id
_entity_poly.type
_entity_poly.pdbx_seq_one_letter_code
_entity_poly.pdbx_strand_id
1 'polypeptide(L)'
;MANTVQHPSTTDIQDTEMYRYYMELKARWKKLAHMDSDIFFLTKSPMSVKDVLQSLVDDGMVDTERVGTSNYYWAFPSKALHARKRKLNDLEKQIAEGEQKKTALELAVKKAKMGRQDTTIDSILNLQDNRAALLKELQELREQRNLIKAEVEKYKECDPDVVEEIRQSNKTAKEAANRWTDNVFAIKSWAKRKFAFEESKIDKTFGIPEDFDYID
;
A
#
# COMPACT_ATOMS: atom_id res chain seq x y z
N MET A 1 9.32 -41.47 13.03
CA MET A 1 9.40 -42.29 11.80
C MET A 1 10.63 -43.16 11.93
N ALA A 2 10.46 -44.48 11.96
CA ALA A 2 11.55 -45.43 12.20
C ALA A 2 12.45 -45.54 10.96
N ASN A 3 13.76 -45.38 11.12
CA ASN A 3 14.75 -45.63 10.08
C ASN A 3 14.89 -47.15 9.90
N THR A 4 14.29 -47.69 8.84
CA THR A 4 14.57 -49.07 8.39
C THR A 4 15.93 -49.07 7.69
N VAL A 5 16.94 -49.64 8.34
CA VAL A 5 18.24 -49.90 7.72
C VAL A 5 18.04 -51.00 6.69
N GLN A 6 18.02 -50.65 5.39
CA GLN A 6 18.00 -51.63 4.31
C GLN A 6 19.37 -52.32 4.24
N HIS A 7 19.37 -53.65 4.36
CA HIS A 7 20.55 -54.45 4.08
C HIS A 7 20.79 -54.51 2.55
N PRO A 8 22.04 -54.40 2.08
CA PRO A 8 22.36 -54.45 0.66
C PRO A 8 21.97 -55.82 0.08
N SER A 9 21.43 -55.80 -1.14
CA SER A 9 21.03 -57.00 -1.86
C SER A 9 22.26 -57.82 -2.30
N THR A 10 22.06 -59.10 -2.63
CA THR A 10 23.14 -59.95 -3.15
C THR A 10 23.77 -59.38 -4.42
N THR A 11 22.99 -58.68 -5.24
CA THR A 11 23.46 -57.94 -6.42
C THR A 11 24.36 -56.77 -6.03
N ASP A 12 23.96 -55.97 -5.02
CA ASP A 12 24.76 -54.83 -4.54
C ASP A 12 26.14 -55.27 -4.02
N ILE A 13 26.22 -56.44 -3.40
CA ILE A 13 27.47 -57.01 -2.89
C ILE A 13 28.39 -57.42 -4.05
N GLN A 14 27.83 -58.09 -5.07
CA GLN A 14 28.58 -58.51 -6.27
C GLN A 14 29.09 -57.31 -7.07
N ASP A 15 28.25 -56.29 -7.27
CA ASP A 15 28.61 -55.06 -7.97
C ASP A 15 29.72 -54.31 -7.22
N THR A 16 29.66 -54.29 -5.89
CA THR A 16 30.69 -53.67 -5.04
C THR A 16 32.03 -54.42 -5.12
N GLU A 17 32.03 -55.75 -5.10
CA GLU A 17 33.26 -56.56 -5.21
C GLU A 17 33.88 -56.44 -6.60
N MET A 18 33.06 -56.48 -7.66
CA MET A 18 33.51 -56.29 -9.04
C MET A 18 34.10 -54.89 -9.26
N TYR A 19 33.46 -53.85 -8.71
CA TYR A 19 34.00 -52.49 -8.75
C TYR A 19 35.33 -52.37 -8.00
N ARG A 20 35.43 -52.95 -6.79
CA ARG A 20 36.71 -52.98 -6.03
C ARG A 20 37.82 -53.69 -6.81
N TYR A 21 37.52 -54.86 -7.37
CA TYR A 21 38.46 -55.61 -8.20
C TYR A 21 38.92 -54.79 -9.41
N TYR A 22 38.00 -54.10 -10.09
CA TYR A 22 38.31 -53.23 -11.22
C TYR A 22 39.22 -52.05 -10.81
N MET A 23 38.97 -51.48 -9.63
CA MET A 23 39.77 -50.40 -9.07
C MET A 23 41.17 -50.85 -8.65
N GLU A 24 41.32 -52.07 -8.13
CA GLU A 24 42.61 -52.69 -7.81
C GLU A 24 43.41 -53.07 -9.08
N LEU A 25 42.74 -53.58 -10.12
CA LEU A 25 43.36 -53.89 -11.41
C LEU A 25 43.89 -52.67 -12.14
N LYS A 26 43.25 -51.50 -12.00
CA LYS A 26 43.75 -50.26 -12.61
C LYS A 26 45.09 -49.80 -12.03
N ALA A 27 45.50 -50.31 -10.87
CA ALA A 27 46.85 -50.14 -10.33
C ALA A 27 47.90 -51.03 -11.03
N ARG A 28 47.49 -52.02 -11.83
CA ARG A 28 48.35 -52.96 -12.58
C ARG A 28 47.86 -53.14 -14.02
N TRP A 29 48.45 -52.42 -14.97
CA TRP A 29 48.13 -52.50 -16.40
C TRP A 29 48.07 -53.96 -16.92
N LYS A 30 46.86 -54.50 -17.20
CA LYS A 30 46.63 -55.83 -17.81
C LYS A 30 45.63 -55.77 -18.97
N LYS A 31 45.78 -56.70 -19.93
CA LYS A 31 45.01 -56.82 -21.18
C LYS A 31 43.70 -57.59 -20.97
N LEU A 32 42.61 -57.18 -21.64
CA LEU A 32 41.23 -57.67 -21.48
C LEU A 32 41.09 -59.21 -21.54
N ALA A 33 41.85 -59.89 -22.41
CA ALA A 33 41.79 -61.35 -22.54
C ALA A 33 42.27 -62.12 -21.28
N HIS A 34 43.05 -61.49 -20.39
CA HIS A 34 43.38 -62.07 -19.09
C HIS A 34 42.36 -61.68 -18.01
N MET A 35 41.56 -60.63 -18.23
CA MET A 35 40.51 -60.18 -17.31
C MET A 35 39.27 -61.06 -17.40
N ASP A 36 38.89 -61.49 -18.62
CA ASP A 36 37.77 -62.43 -18.82
C ASP A 36 37.97 -63.78 -18.11
N SER A 37 39.21 -64.28 -18.06
CA SER A 37 39.56 -65.52 -17.34
C SER A 37 39.54 -65.35 -15.82
N ASP A 38 39.93 -64.20 -15.29
CA ASP A 38 39.94 -63.95 -13.84
C ASP A 38 38.53 -63.59 -13.31
N ILE A 39 37.71 -62.89 -14.11
CA ILE A 39 36.32 -62.54 -13.79
C ILE A 39 35.39 -63.78 -13.79
N PHE A 40 35.69 -64.78 -14.63
CA PHE A 40 34.99 -66.07 -14.65
C PHE A 40 35.06 -66.81 -13.31
N PHE A 41 36.12 -66.59 -12.52
CA PHE A 41 36.26 -67.20 -11.19
C PHE A 41 35.41 -66.51 -10.10
N LEU A 42 35.11 -65.22 -10.25
CA LEU A 42 34.30 -64.45 -9.30
C LEU A 42 32.80 -64.54 -9.55
N THR A 43 32.38 -64.68 -10.81
CA THR A 43 30.96 -64.73 -11.19
C THR A 43 30.74 -65.94 -12.08
N LYS A 44 30.14 -67.00 -11.54
CA LYS A 44 30.08 -68.35 -12.16
C LYS A 44 29.26 -68.47 -13.47
N SER A 45 29.04 -67.39 -14.24
CA SER A 45 28.40 -67.44 -15.56
C SER A 45 28.67 -66.18 -16.41
N PRO A 46 29.04 -66.31 -17.70
CA PRO A 46 29.34 -65.18 -18.59
C PRO A 46 28.13 -64.24 -18.86
N MET A 47 26.90 -64.74 -18.71
CA MET A 47 25.70 -63.89 -18.82
C MET A 47 25.60 -62.90 -17.65
N SER A 48 26.01 -63.32 -16.45
CA SER A 48 25.97 -62.50 -15.24
C SER A 48 26.98 -61.35 -15.28
N VAL A 49 28.13 -61.53 -15.93
CA VAL A 49 29.17 -60.47 -16.07
C VAL A 49 28.65 -59.28 -16.87
N LYS A 50 27.91 -59.55 -17.95
CA LYS A 50 27.36 -58.49 -18.81
C LYS A 50 26.31 -57.67 -18.08
N ASP A 51 25.44 -58.32 -17.33
CA ASP A 51 24.38 -57.66 -16.55
C ASP A 51 24.96 -56.81 -15.43
N VAL A 52 25.98 -57.31 -14.72
CA VAL A 52 26.72 -56.57 -13.68
C VAL A 52 27.47 -55.37 -14.27
N LEU A 53 28.14 -55.53 -15.41
CA LEU A 53 28.82 -54.41 -16.08
C LEU A 53 27.84 -53.34 -16.53
N GLN A 54 26.66 -53.73 -17.02
CA GLN A 54 25.62 -52.79 -17.41
C GLN A 54 25.06 -52.04 -16.20
N SER A 55 24.78 -52.74 -15.09
CA SER A 55 24.39 -52.14 -13.80
C SER A 55 25.39 -51.07 -13.34
N LEU A 56 26.69 -51.38 -13.38
CA LEU A 56 27.75 -50.44 -13.00
C LEU A 56 27.87 -49.22 -13.95
N VAL A 57 27.51 -49.37 -15.22
CA VAL A 57 27.44 -48.27 -16.19
C VAL A 57 26.21 -47.40 -15.94
N ASP A 58 25.06 -48.03 -15.69
CA ASP A 58 23.80 -47.35 -15.40
C ASP A 58 23.90 -46.52 -14.11
N ASP A 59 24.62 -47.04 -13.10
CA ASP A 59 24.97 -46.33 -11.86
C ASP A 59 26.08 -45.28 -12.04
N GLY A 60 26.64 -45.15 -13.24
CA GLY A 60 27.68 -44.18 -13.60
C GLY A 60 29.06 -44.44 -12.96
N MET A 61 29.24 -45.60 -12.34
CA MET A 61 30.50 -46.02 -11.70
C MET A 61 31.56 -46.41 -12.73
N VAL A 62 31.13 -46.99 -13.86
CA VAL A 62 31.97 -47.37 -14.99
C VAL A 62 31.52 -46.57 -16.22
N ASP A 63 32.47 -45.97 -16.93
CA ASP A 63 32.24 -45.37 -18.24
C ASP A 63 32.34 -46.45 -19.31
N THR A 64 31.52 -46.32 -20.35
CA THR A 64 31.60 -47.15 -21.55
C THR A 64 31.70 -46.30 -22.81
N GLU A 65 32.47 -46.76 -23.77
CA GLU A 65 32.49 -46.19 -25.12
C GLU A 65 32.62 -47.29 -26.15
N ARG A 66 31.87 -47.14 -27.23
CA ARG A 66 31.91 -48.05 -28.36
C ARG A 66 32.88 -47.51 -29.42
N VAL A 67 33.93 -48.29 -29.70
CA VAL A 67 34.88 -48.00 -30.78
C VAL A 67 34.81 -49.15 -31.80
N GLY A 68 34.22 -48.86 -32.96
CA GLY A 68 33.95 -49.85 -34.00
C GLY A 68 32.91 -50.91 -33.57
N THR A 69 33.32 -52.18 -33.60
CA THR A 69 32.48 -53.32 -33.18
C THR A 69 32.62 -53.67 -31.70
N SER A 70 33.50 -52.99 -30.96
CA SER A 70 33.87 -53.34 -29.58
C SER A 70 33.46 -52.26 -28.59
N ASN A 71 33.07 -52.67 -27.38
CA ASN A 71 32.79 -51.77 -26.25
C ASN A 71 33.97 -51.78 -25.28
N TYR A 72 34.38 -50.59 -24.86
CA TYR A 72 35.45 -50.36 -23.89
C TYR A 72 34.83 -49.86 -22.59
N TYR A 73 35.35 -50.32 -21.47
CA TYR A 73 34.89 -49.94 -20.13
C TYR A 73 36.07 -49.42 -19.32
N TRP A 74 35.87 -48.35 -18.55
CA TRP A 74 36.87 -47.81 -17.62
C TRP A 74 36.24 -47.04 -16.45
N ALA A 75 36.95 -46.94 -15.32
CA ALA A 75 36.52 -46.14 -14.18
C ALA A 75 37.69 -45.37 -13.57
N PHE A 76 37.55 -44.08 -13.25
CA PHE A 76 38.61 -43.32 -12.57
C PHE A 76 38.26 -43.11 -11.09
N PRO A 77 39.19 -43.39 -10.15
CA PRO A 77 38.95 -43.17 -8.72
C PRO A 77 38.49 -41.76 -8.37
N SER A 78 39.00 -40.77 -9.10
CA SER A 78 38.70 -39.35 -8.87
C SER A 78 37.36 -38.90 -9.47
N LYS A 79 36.73 -39.67 -10.36
CA LYS A 79 35.51 -39.25 -11.08
C LYS A 79 34.35 -39.00 -10.13
N ALA A 80 34.08 -39.94 -9.22
CA ALA A 80 33.01 -39.82 -8.23
C ALA A 80 33.24 -38.60 -7.32
N LEU A 81 34.48 -38.36 -6.90
CA LEU A 81 34.86 -37.20 -6.10
C LEU A 81 34.61 -35.89 -6.86
N HIS A 82 35.07 -35.78 -8.11
CA HIS A 82 34.88 -34.57 -8.92
C HIS A 82 33.42 -34.32 -9.28
N ALA A 83 32.64 -35.37 -9.54
CA ALA A 83 31.20 -35.26 -9.77
C ALA A 83 30.49 -34.69 -8.53
N ARG A 84 30.77 -35.23 -7.34
CA ARG A 84 30.22 -34.71 -6.07
C ARG A 84 30.65 -33.28 -5.80
N LYS A 85 31.92 -32.93 -6.03
CA LYS A 85 32.43 -31.57 -5.82
C LYS A 85 31.77 -30.55 -6.76
N ARG A 86 31.57 -30.89 -8.03
CA ARG A 86 30.81 -30.05 -8.96
C ARG A 86 29.38 -29.86 -8.50
N LYS A 87 28.71 -30.94 -8.09
CA LYS A 87 27.33 -30.87 -7.61
C LYS A 87 27.21 -30.01 -6.34
N LEU A 88 28.18 -30.10 -5.45
CA LEU A 88 28.26 -29.27 -4.24
C LEU A 88 28.38 -27.80 -4.61
N ASN A 89 29.33 -27.43 -5.48
CA ASN A 89 29.49 -26.05 -5.93
C ASN A 89 28.21 -25.50 -6.62
N ASP A 90 27.54 -26.31 -7.44
CA ASP A 90 26.30 -25.92 -8.10
C ASP A 90 25.18 -25.66 -7.09
N LEU A 91 25.07 -26.52 -6.07
CA LEU A 91 24.08 -26.35 -5.00
C LEU A 91 24.38 -25.12 -4.13
N GLU A 92 25.65 -24.88 -3.78
CA GLU A 92 26.07 -23.68 -3.04
C GLU A 92 25.72 -22.41 -3.83
N LYS A 93 25.96 -22.40 -5.14
CA LYS A 93 25.57 -21.28 -6.00
C LYS A 93 24.06 -21.06 -6.00
N GLN A 94 23.26 -22.12 -6.09
CA GLN A 94 21.80 -22.01 -6.05
C GLN A 94 21.28 -21.50 -4.70
N ILE A 95 21.92 -21.90 -3.59
CA ILE A 95 21.58 -21.39 -2.26
C ILE A 95 21.87 -19.89 -2.19
N ALA A 96 23.06 -19.45 -2.61
CA ALA A 96 23.42 -18.02 -2.61
C ALA A 96 22.47 -17.18 -3.46
N GLU A 97 22.11 -17.64 -4.66
CA GLU A 97 21.12 -16.98 -5.52
C GLU A 97 19.73 -16.95 -4.88
N GLY A 98 19.32 -18.04 -4.22
CA GLY A 98 18.06 -18.14 -3.50
C GLY A 98 17.97 -17.18 -2.32
N GLU A 99 19.03 -17.07 -1.53
CA GLU A 99 19.13 -16.14 -0.39
C GLU A 99 19.09 -14.68 -0.86
N GLN A 100 19.79 -14.36 -1.96
CA GLN A 100 19.73 -13.02 -2.55
C GLN A 100 18.32 -12.68 -3.04
N LYS A 101 17.61 -13.62 -3.68
CA LYS A 101 16.22 -13.43 -4.09
C LYS A 101 15.27 -13.28 -2.91
N LYS A 102 15.46 -14.09 -1.86
CA LYS A 102 14.66 -14.03 -0.63
C LYS A 102 14.80 -12.67 0.04
N THR A 103 16.02 -12.19 0.25
CA THR A 103 16.27 -10.87 0.87
C THR A 103 15.71 -9.73 0.03
N ALA A 104 15.85 -9.78 -1.30
CA ALA A 104 15.27 -8.80 -2.21
C ALA A 104 13.72 -8.78 -2.14
N LEU A 105 13.09 -9.96 -2.11
CA LEU A 105 11.64 -10.09 -1.98
C LEU A 105 11.15 -9.62 -0.60
N GLU A 106 11.86 -9.94 0.48
CA GLU A 106 11.51 -9.46 1.82
C GLU A 106 11.57 -7.92 1.91
N LEU A 107 12.58 -7.30 1.30
CA LEU A 107 12.69 -5.85 1.17
C LEU A 107 11.53 -5.27 0.34
N ALA A 108 11.20 -5.88 -0.80
CA ALA A 108 10.08 -5.46 -1.63
C ALA A 108 8.74 -5.57 -0.89
N VAL A 109 8.53 -6.65 -0.13
CA VAL A 109 7.34 -6.85 0.71
C VAL A 109 7.28 -5.81 1.82
N LYS A 110 8.39 -5.54 2.51
CA LYS A 110 8.44 -4.48 3.54
C LYS A 110 8.08 -3.12 2.94
N LYS A 111 8.67 -2.76 1.79
CA LYS A 111 8.36 -1.51 1.08
C LYS A 111 6.90 -1.43 0.64
N ALA A 112 6.33 -2.52 0.12
CA ALA A 112 4.92 -2.60 -0.25
C ALA A 112 3.98 -2.52 0.96
N LYS A 113 4.39 -3.05 2.11
CA LYS A 113 3.63 -2.98 3.37
C LYS A 113 3.63 -1.58 3.99
N MET A 114 4.73 -0.82 3.91
CA MET A 114 4.79 0.55 4.44
C MET A 114 3.77 1.51 3.79
N GLY A 115 3.29 1.25 2.58
CA GLY A 115 2.21 2.00 1.94
C GLY A 115 0.81 1.41 2.13
N ARG A 116 0.67 0.26 2.80
CA ARG A 116 -0.59 -0.49 2.99
C ARG A 116 -0.94 -0.73 4.46
N GLN A 117 -0.21 -0.14 5.41
CA GLN A 117 -0.45 -0.28 6.85
C GLN A 117 -1.90 0.12 7.27
N ASP A 118 -2.60 0.88 6.43
CA ASP A 118 -4.02 1.20 6.59
C ASP A 118 -4.99 0.01 6.39
N THR A 119 -4.51 -1.18 6.01
CA THR A 119 -5.39 -2.32 5.64
C THR A 119 -5.15 -3.62 6.43
N THR A 120 -4.58 -3.53 7.64
CA THR A 120 -4.61 -4.65 8.60
C THR A 120 -6.02 -4.75 9.20
N ILE A 121 -6.52 -5.93 9.58
CA ILE A 121 -7.87 -6.08 10.17
C ILE A 121 -8.07 -5.12 11.37
N ASP A 122 -7.04 -4.94 12.20
CA ASP A 122 -7.05 -3.96 13.29
C ASP A 122 -7.12 -2.51 12.80
N SER A 123 -6.48 -2.15 11.68
CA SER A 123 -6.64 -0.81 11.09
C SER A 123 -7.96 -0.64 10.36
N ILE A 124 -8.57 -1.69 9.79
CA ILE A 124 -9.92 -1.63 9.22
C ILE A 124 -10.96 -1.37 10.31
N LEU A 125 -10.85 -2.05 11.46
CA LEU A 125 -11.69 -1.80 12.64
C LEU A 125 -11.48 -0.36 13.18
N ASN A 126 -10.23 0.06 13.37
CA ASN A 126 -9.93 1.43 13.80
C ASN A 126 -10.39 2.49 12.77
N LEU A 127 -10.33 2.21 11.46
CA LEU A 127 -10.82 3.11 10.42
C LEU A 127 -12.34 3.23 10.43
N GLN A 128 -13.06 2.13 10.69
CA GLN A 128 -14.52 2.13 10.82
C GLN A 128 -14.96 2.96 12.03
N ASP A 129 -14.32 2.76 13.17
CA ASP A 129 -14.59 3.50 14.42
C ASP A 129 -14.23 4.98 14.28
N ASN A 130 -13.08 5.29 13.69
CA ASN A 130 -12.67 6.66 13.39
C ASN A 130 -13.64 7.32 12.40
N ARG A 131 -14.09 6.61 11.36
CA ARG A 131 -15.07 7.16 10.41
C ARG A 131 -16.40 7.48 11.10
N ALA A 132 -16.88 6.59 11.97
CA ALA A 132 -18.10 6.83 12.73
C ALA A 132 -17.95 8.04 13.67
N ALA A 133 -16.81 8.15 14.35
CA ALA A 133 -16.49 9.30 15.20
C ALA A 133 -16.42 10.61 14.40
N LEU A 134 -15.71 10.65 13.28
CA LEU A 134 -15.60 11.83 12.41
C LEU A 134 -16.96 12.23 11.82
N LEU A 135 -17.81 11.26 11.43
CA LEU A 135 -19.14 11.56 10.92
C LEU A 135 -20.04 12.17 12.00
N LYS A 136 -19.93 11.67 13.24
CA LYS A 136 -20.64 12.23 14.39
C LYS A 136 -20.17 13.67 14.70
N GLU A 137 -18.86 13.90 14.76
CA GLU A 137 -18.28 15.22 14.97
C GLU A 137 -18.70 16.19 13.85
N LEU A 138 -18.68 15.74 12.60
CA LEU A 138 -19.13 16.54 11.45
C LEU A 138 -20.61 16.91 11.57
N GLN A 139 -21.47 16.00 12.04
CA GLN A 139 -22.87 16.28 12.29
C GLN A 139 -23.04 17.33 13.41
N GLU A 140 -22.35 17.15 14.54
CA GLU A 140 -22.40 18.10 15.67
C GLU A 140 -21.94 19.50 15.25
N LEU A 141 -20.83 19.61 14.51
CA LEU A 141 -20.34 20.88 13.97
C LEU A 141 -21.31 21.51 12.97
N ARG A 142 -22.01 20.72 12.16
CA ARG A 142 -23.04 21.23 11.25
C ARG A 142 -24.25 21.78 12.01
N GLU A 143 -24.67 21.10 13.05
CA GLU A 143 -25.77 21.56 13.92
C GLU A 143 -25.39 22.85 14.66
N GLN A 144 -24.18 22.92 15.24
CA GLN A 144 -23.65 24.14 15.86
C GLN A 144 -23.57 25.30 14.86
N ARG A 145 -23.05 25.06 13.65
CA ARG A 145 -23.01 26.09 12.61
C ARG A 145 -24.41 26.58 12.23
N ASN A 146 -25.38 25.68 12.15
CA ASN A 146 -26.76 26.05 11.85
C ASN A 146 -27.38 26.88 12.97
N LEU A 147 -27.14 26.53 14.23
CA LEU A 147 -27.60 27.29 15.40
C LEU A 147 -26.99 28.69 15.43
N ILE A 148 -25.66 28.80 15.30
CA ILE A 148 -24.96 30.09 15.28
C ILE A 148 -25.45 30.94 14.11
N LYS A 149 -25.62 30.34 12.92
CA LYS A 149 -26.13 31.06 11.75
C LYS A 149 -27.55 31.57 11.95
N ALA A 150 -28.43 30.77 12.56
CA ALA A 150 -29.78 31.19 12.90
C ALA A 150 -29.79 32.31 13.94
N GLU A 151 -28.89 32.26 14.91
CA GLU A 151 -28.73 33.31 15.91
C GLU A 151 -28.22 34.62 15.29
N VAL A 152 -27.22 34.56 14.41
CA VAL A 152 -26.72 35.73 13.67
C VAL A 152 -27.81 36.34 12.78
N GLU A 153 -28.64 35.53 12.13
CA GLU A 153 -29.72 36.05 11.28
C GLU A 153 -30.74 36.88 12.11
N LYS A 154 -30.96 36.55 13.39
CA LYS A 154 -31.83 37.37 14.27
C LYS A 154 -31.27 38.77 14.49
N TYR A 155 -29.95 38.94 14.48
CA TYR A 155 -29.30 40.24 14.71
C TYR A 155 -28.88 40.94 13.42
N LYS A 156 -29.26 40.41 12.25
CA LYS A 156 -28.93 41.01 10.96
C LYS A 156 -29.50 42.41 10.78
N GLU A 157 -30.65 42.69 11.38
CA GLU A 157 -31.26 44.03 11.40
C GLU A 157 -30.62 44.96 12.44
N CYS A 158 -29.80 44.41 13.35
CA CYS A 158 -29.04 45.16 14.36
C CYS A 158 -27.56 45.33 13.96
N ASP A 159 -27.25 45.27 12.66
CA ASP A 159 -25.92 45.59 12.17
C ASP A 159 -25.60 47.06 12.53
N PRO A 160 -24.53 47.32 13.32
CA PRO A 160 -24.16 48.67 13.73
C PRO A 160 -24.08 49.65 12.57
N ASP A 161 -23.61 49.20 11.39
CA ASP A 161 -23.44 50.04 10.23
C ASP A 161 -24.80 50.45 9.63
N VAL A 162 -25.75 49.51 9.55
CA VAL A 162 -27.13 49.77 9.08
C VAL A 162 -27.89 50.66 10.06
N VAL A 163 -27.72 50.44 11.37
CA VAL A 163 -28.33 51.27 12.41
C VAL A 163 -27.79 52.70 12.35
N GLU A 164 -26.50 52.87 12.13
CA GLU A 164 -25.89 54.19 12.02
C GLU A 164 -26.30 54.92 10.74
N GLU A 165 -26.46 54.21 9.62
CA GLU A 165 -27.01 54.77 8.38
C GLU A 165 -28.44 55.30 8.57
N ILE A 166 -29.30 54.53 9.24
CA ILE A 166 -30.68 54.95 9.57
C ILE A 166 -30.66 56.17 10.49
N ARG A 167 -29.77 56.22 11.50
CA ARG A 167 -29.64 57.39 12.38
C ARG A 167 -29.22 58.63 11.63
N GLN A 168 -28.25 58.51 10.72
CA GLN A 168 -27.78 59.63 9.92
C GLN A 168 -28.86 60.13 8.96
N SER A 169 -29.60 59.22 8.31
CA SER A 169 -30.76 59.57 7.48
C SER A 169 -31.85 60.28 8.30
N ASN A 170 -32.17 59.78 9.49
CA ASN A 170 -33.13 60.41 10.39
C ASN A 170 -32.69 61.81 10.81
N LYS A 171 -31.40 62.03 11.08
CA LYS A 171 -30.86 63.35 11.38
C LYS A 171 -31.10 64.33 10.23
N THR A 172 -30.77 63.94 9.00
CA THR A 172 -30.99 64.78 7.82
C THR A 172 -32.48 65.04 7.57
N ALA A 173 -33.34 64.04 7.77
CA ALA A 173 -34.79 64.20 7.65
C ALA A 173 -35.36 65.18 8.69
N LYS A 174 -34.89 65.10 9.94
CA LYS A 174 -35.26 66.06 11.01
C LYS A 174 -34.82 67.48 10.69
N GLU A 175 -33.57 67.66 10.28
CA GLU A 175 -33.05 68.97 9.87
C GLU A 175 -33.86 69.56 8.70
N ALA A 176 -34.22 68.73 7.72
CA ALA A 176 -35.06 69.14 6.60
C ALA A 176 -36.49 69.51 7.04
N ALA A 177 -37.11 68.72 7.92
CA ALA A 177 -38.43 69.01 8.47
C ALA A 177 -38.44 70.34 9.23
N ASN A 178 -37.48 70.55 10.13
CA ASN A 178 -37.33 71.79 10.89
C ASN A 178 -37.07 73.00 9.99
N ARG A 179 -36.33 72.84 8.89
CA ARG A 179 -36.15 73.89 7.90
C ARG A 179 -37.46 74.25 7.17
N TRP A 180 -38.33 73.27 6.91
CA TRP A 180 -39.65 73.55 6.37
C TRP A 180 -40.58 74.19 7.42
N THR A 181 -40.46 73.82 8.69
CA THR A 181 -41.12 74.49 9.82
C THR A 181 -40.74 75.98 9.87
N ASP A 182 -39.45 76.31 9.76
CA ASP A 182 -38.97 77.70 9.65
C ASP A 182 -39.64 78.45 8.48
N ASN A 183 -39.70 77.82 7.31
CA ASN A 183 -40.30 78.41 6.11
C ASN A 183 -41.80 78.68 6.32
N VAL A 184 -42.52 77.74 6.94
CA VAL A 184 -43.94 77.90 7.25
C VAL A 184 -44.15 79.08 8.20
N PHE A 185 -43.37 79.17 9.29
CA PHE A 185 -43.45 80.30 10.22
C PHE A 185 -43.08 81.63 9.58
N ALA A 186 -42.07 81.67 8.71
CA ALA A 186 -41.67 82.86 7.97
C ALA A 186 -42.78 83.37 7.05
N ILE A 187 -43.41 82.47 6.28
CA ILE A 187 -44.53 82.82 5.39
C ILE A 187 -45.74 83.30 6.18
N LYS A 188 -46.08 82.63 7.29
CA LYS A 188 -47.17 83.00 8.18
C LYS A 188 -46.97 84.40 8.76
N SER A 189 -45.76 84.70 9.26
CA SER A 189 -45.38 86.01 9.78
C SER A 189 -45.43 87.11 8.70
N TRP A 190 -44.95 86.81 7.49
CA TRP A 190 -45.01 87.73 6.35
C TRP A 190 -46.45 88.02 5.90
N ALA A 191 -47.29 86.99 5.78
CA ALA A 191 -48.68 87.12 5.36
C ALA A 191 -49.49 87.96 6.36
N LYS A 192 -49.30 87.72 7.66
CA LYS A 192 -49.87 88.54 8.74
C LYS A 192 -49.46 90.01 8.61
N ARG A 193 -48.18 90.29 8.37
CA ARG A 193 -47.65 91.67 8.26
C ARG A 193 -48.10 92.38 6.98
N LYS A 194 -48.14 91.69 5.85
CA LYS A 194 -48.38 92.29 4.53
C LYS A 194 -49.86 92.47 4.21
N PHE A 195 -50.71 91.53 4.63
CA PHE A 195 -52.13 91.48 4.29
C PHE A 195 -53.07 91.63 5.50
N ALA A 196 -52.52 91.83 6.71
CA ALA A 196 -53.27 91.93 7.96
C ALA A 196 -54.20 90.72 8.23
N PHE A 197 -53.80 89.52 7.79
CA PHE A 197 -54.56 88.31 8.04
C PHE A 197 -54.48 87.88 9.50
N GLU A 198 -55.60 87.34 10.00
CA GLU A 198 -55.67 86.73 11.30
C GLU A 198 -55.03 85.33 11.26
N GLU A 199 -54.15 85.08 12.22
CA GLU A 199 -53.29 83.91 12.28
C GLU A 199 -54.09 82.60 12.34
N SER A 200 -55.17 82.60 13.13
CA SER A 200 -56.12 81.49 13.28
C SER A 200 -56.82 81.12 11.96
N LYS A 201 -57.00 82.08 11.05
CA LYS A 201 -57.63 81.86 9.75
C LYS A 201 -56.63 81.25 8.76
N ILE A 202 -55.36 81.64 8.81
CA ILE A 202 -54.29 81.03 8.00
C ILE A 202 -54.15 79.57 8.39
N ASP A 203 -54.03 79.29 9.69
CA ASP A 203 -53.83 77.92 10.20
C ASP A 203 -54.98 77.00 9.83
N LYS A 204 -56.23 77.45 10.02
CA LYS A 204 -57.43 76.68 9.60
C LYS A 204 -57.50 76.45 8.09
N THR A 205 -57.07 77.42 7.28
CA THR A 205 -57.17 77.32 5.80
C THR A 205 -56.13 76.37 5.23
N PHE A 206 -54.91 76.38 5.77
CA PHE A 206 -53.82 75.53 5.31
C PHE A 206 -53.69 74.23 6.12
N GLY A 207 -54.54 74.01 7.11
CA GLY A 207 -54.55 72.80 7.94
C GLY A 207 -53.32 72.68 8.83
N ILE A 208 -52.80 73.80 9.33
CA ILE A 208 -51.65 73.82 10.26
C ILE A 208 -52.18 73.50 11.67
N PRO A 209 -51.71 72.41 12.31
CA PRO A 209 -52.10 72.06 13.68
C PRO A 209 -51.69 73.11 14.72
N GLU A 210 -52.41 73.19 15.84
CA GLU A 210 -52.08 74.12 16.95
C GLU A 210 -50.79 73.71 17.69
N ASP A 211 -50.44 72.43 17.66
CA ASP A 211 -49.23 71.82 18.21
C ASP A 211 -48.10 71.69 17.18
N PHE A 212 -48.21 72.39 16.04
CA PHE A 212 -47.18 72.40 15.01
C PHE A 212 -45.92 73.13 15.50
N ASP A 213 -44.87 72.37 15.76
CA ASP A 213 -43.59 72.87 16.26
C ASP A 213 -42.40 72.08 15.67
N TYR A 214 -41.19 72.42 16.07
CA TYR A 214 -39.97 71.69 15.72
C TYR A 214 -40.00 70.25 16.24
N ILE A 215 -39.36 69.37 15.48
CA ILE A 215 -39.15 67.97 15.84
C ILE A 215 -37.81 67.82 16.56
N ASP A 216 -37.84 67.29 17.79
CA ASP A 216 -36.68 66.86 18.58
C ASP A 216 -36.02 65.59 18.00
#